data_AF-U5NWM0-F1
#
_entry.id   AF-U5NWM0-F1
#
_cell.length_a   1.000
_cell.length_b   1.000
_cell.length_c   1.000
_cell.angle_alpha   90.00
_cell.angle_beta   90.00
_cell.angle_gamma   90.00
#
_symmetry.space_group_name_H-M   'P 1'
#
loop_
_entity.id
_entity.type
_entity.pdbx_description
1 polymer ?
#
loop_
_entity_poly.entity_id
_entity_poly.type
_entity_poly.pdbx_seq_one_letter_code
_entity_poly.pdbx_strand_id
1 'polypeptide(L)'
;MTEATPPPKNRPTRLDPDQHAGEYAPEPALLEILANLGGAASWRTATAGQRARVIAAAGQLRSAGLDPRSIGLVSEARVAQLQGMERPAARVARSKVTDFPAPAVTVRLWDEKDVEAFLSWRVQHSAYPRRFKNRYAPGAASSTD
;
A
#
# COMPACT_ATOMS: atom_id res chain seq x y z
N MET A 1 8.22 -8.66 -31.52
CA MET A 1 8.02 -8.72 -30.05
C MET A 1 7.46 -7.37 -29.66
N THR A 2 6.16 -7.30 -29.39
CA THR A 2 5.50 -6.06 -28.96
C THR A 2 5.99 -5.73 -27.56
N GLU A 3 6.63 -4.58 -27.41
CA GLU A 3 7.07 -4.04 -26.13
C GLU A 3 5.80 -3.68 -25.34
N ALA A 4 5.28 -4.64 -24.57
CA ALA A 4 4.05 -4.45 -23.82
C ALA A 4 4.31 -3.35 -22.78
N THR A 5 3.59 -2.24 -22.90
CA THR A 5 3.68 -1.12 -21.96
C THR A 5 2.91 -1.46 -20.68
N PRO A 6 3.42 -1.12 -19.49
CA PRO A 6 2.70 -1.31 -18.23
C PRO A 6 1.36 -0.54 -18.22
N PRO A 7 0.38 -0.97 -17.41
CA PRO A 7 -0.94 -0.35 -17.38
C PRO A 7 -0.86 1.12 -16.96
N PRO A 8 -1.73 1.99 -17.52
CA PRO A 8 -1.81 3.38 -17.10
C PRO A 8 -2.29 3.49 -15.65
N LYS A 9 -1.88 4.56 -14.96
CA LYS A 9 -2.31 4.84 -13.58
C LYS A 9 -3.82 5.00 -13.50
N ASN A 10 -4.43 4.31 -12.53
CA ASN A 10 -5.82 4.46 -12.17
C ASN A 10 -6.04 5.81 -11.50
N ARG A 11 -7.22 6.41 -11.75
CA ARG A 11 -7.67 7.53 -10.93
C ARG A 11 -8.13 6.99 -9.57
N PRO A 12 -7.84 7.69 -8.46
CA PRO A 12 -8.29 7.27 -7.15
C PRO A 12 -9.81 7.13 -7.15
N THR A 13 -10.29 5.90 -7.07
CA THR A 13 -11.71 5.61 -6.94
C THR A 13 -11.99 5.58 -5.45
N ARG A 14 -12.92 6.41 -4.97
CA ARG A 14 -13.33 6.42 -3.56
C ARG A 14 -13.77 5.01 -3.17
N LEU A 15 -13.04 4.37 -2.26
CA LEU A 15 -13.41 3.09 -1.69
C LEU A 15 -14.50 3.31 -0.64
N ASP A 16 -15.34 2.31 -0.43
CA ASP A 16 -16.39 2.36 0.58
C ASP A 16 -15.74 2.45 1.99
N PRO A 17 -15.94 3.56 2.73
CA PRO A 17 -15.35 3.73 4.05
C PRO A 17 -15.83 2.69 5.07
N ASP A 18 -16.99 2.05 4.82
CA ASP A 18 -17.58 1.06 5.72
C ASP A 18 -16.92 -0.34 5.60
N GLN A 19 -16.07 -0.57 4.60
CA GLN A 19 -15.25 -1.79 4.50
C GLN A 19 -14.23 -1.94 5.65
N HIS A 20 -14.03 -0.89 6.46
CA HIS A 20 -13.20 -0.89 7.66
C HIS A 20 -14.01 -0.65 8.94
N ALA A 21 -15.24 -1.17 9.00
CA ALA A 21 -16.07 -1.20 10.20
C ALA A 21 -15.50 -2.17 11.26
N GLY A 22 -14.48 -1.72 11.98
CA GLY A 22 -13.88 -2.42 13.13
C GLY A 22 -13.16 -1.42 14.05
N GLU A 23 -12.49 -1.93 15.09
CA GLU A 23 -11.65 -1.08 15.94
C GLU A 23 -10.60 -0.37 15.07
N TYR A 24 -10.58 0.96 15.13
CA TYR A 24 -9.77 1.74 14.21
C TYR A 24 -8.29 1.63 14.57
N ALA A 25 -7.55 0.88 13.76
CA ALA A 25 -6.11 0.81 13.78
C ALA A 25 -5.53 1.63 12.60
N PRO A 26 -5.04 2.86 12.83
CA PRO A 26 -4.47 3.70 11.78
C PRO A 26 -3.29 3.02 11.09
N GLU A 27 -3.12 3.27 9.79
CA GLU A 27 -1.94 2.78 9.06
C GLU A 27 -0.63 3.30 9.71
N PRO A 28 0.41 2.47 9.88
CA PRO A 28 1.68 2.91 10.44
C PRO A 28 2.31 4.09 9.70
N ALA A 29 2.11 4.16 8.38
CA ALA A 29 2.58 5.29 7.57
C ALA A 29 1.81 6.58 7.87
N LEU A 30 0.50 6.50 8.13
CA LEU A 30 -0.31 7.65 8.55
C LEU A 30 0.15 8.15 9.92
N LEU A 31 0.41 7.24 10.86
CA LEU A 31 0.96 7.60 12.18
C LEU A 31 2.30 8.31 12.05
N GLU A 32 3.19 7.82 11.17
CA GLU A 32 4.49 8.44 10.91
C GLU A 32 4.36 9.85 10.32
N ILE A 33 3.47 10.04 9.33
CA ILE A 33 3.17 11.35 8.72
C ILE A 33 2.68 12.33 9.79
N LEU A 34 1.66 11.94 10.55
CA LEU A 34 1.03 12.80 11.54
C LEU A 34 1.98 13.11 12.70
N ALA A 35 2.82 12.16 13.11
CA ALA A 35 3.86 12.39 14.11
C ALA A 35 4.86 13.44 13.63
N ASN A 36 5.33 13.34 12.38
CA ASN A 36 6.27 14.29 11.80
C ASN A 36 5.65 15.70 11.68
N LEU A 37 4.40 15.79 11.25
CA LEU A 37 3.66 17.06 11.21
C LEU A 37 3.42 17.65 12.61
N GLY A 38 3.25 16.79 13.62
CA GLY A 38 3.13 17.17 15.03
C GLY A 38 4.46 17.50 15.72
N GLY A 39 5.56 17.59 14.96
CA GLY A 39 6.88 17.98 15.45
C GLY A 39 7.67 16.85 16.13
N ALA A 40 7.24 15.59 16.01
CA ALA A 40 8.07 14.45 16.41
C ALA A 40 9.03 14.05 15.27
N ALA A 41 10.16 13.42 15.60
CA ALA A 41 11.09 12.92 14.57
C ALA A 41 10.60 11.61 13.91
N SER A 42 9.76 10.85 14.61
CA SER A 42 9.10 9.63 14.14
C SER A 42 7.94 9.28 15.07
N TRP A 43 7.05 8.39 14.64
CA TRP A 43 6.02 7.83 15.53
C TRP A 43 6.64 7.13 16.76
N ARG A 44 7.75 6.41 16.55
CA ARG A 44 8.44 5.67 17.61
C ARG A 44 8.98 6.57 18.71
N THR A 45 9.47 7.76 18.36
CA THR A 45 10.05 8.71 19.31
C THR A 45 9.06 9.75 19.84
N ALA A 46 7.81 9.73 19.38
CA ALA A 46 6.77 10.63 19.87
C ALA A 46 6.45 10.40 21.35
N THR A 47 6.30 11.48 22.11
CA THR A 47 5.84 11.46 23.50
C THR A 47 4.40 10.95 23.62
N ALA A 48 3.97 10.52 24.82
CA ALA A 48 2.59 10.06 25.04
C ALA A 48 1.54 11.10 24.61
N GLY A 49 1.75 12.38 24.93
CA GLY A 49 0.85 13.47 24.51
C GLY A 49 0.86 13.75 23.01
N GLN A 50 1.98 13.54 22.31
CA GLN A 50 2.01 13.60 20.85
C GLN A 50 1.28 12.41 20.24
N ARG A 51 1.47 11.20 20.79
CA ARG A 51 0.80 9.99 20.31
C ARG A 51 -0.72 10.08 20.41
N ALA A 52 -1.23 10.59 21.54
CA ALA A 52 -2.66 10.80 21.73
C ALA A 52 -3.25 11.78 20.69
N ARG A 53 -2.56 12.89 20.41
CA ARG A 53 -2.97 13.86 19.38
C ARG A 53 -2.96 13.27 17.97
N VAL A 54 -1.94 12.49 17.64
CA VAL A 54 -1.84 11.80 16.35
C VAL A 54 -2.96 10.78 16.16
N ILE A 55 -3.28 9.98 17.18
CA ILE A 55 -4.39 9.02 17.13
C ILE A 55 -5.73 9.75 16.94
N ALA A 56 -5.94 10.84 17.68
CA ALA A 56 -7.14 11.66 17.52
C ALA A 56 -7.24 12.26 16.11
N ALA A 57 -6.15 12.79 15.56
CA ALA A 57 -6.10 13.33 14.20
C ALA A 57 -6.38 12.26 13.14
N ALA A 58 -5.82 11.05 13.29
CA ALA A 58 -6.12 9.92 12.43
C ALA A 58 -7.62 9.56 12.48
N GLY A 59 -8.22 9.56 13.68
CA GLY A 59 -9.65 9.35 13.86
C GLY A 59 -10.50 10.41 13.15
N GLN A 60 -10.10 11.68 13.22
CA GLN A 60 -10.77 12.77 12.49
C GLN A 60 -10.67 12.60 10.97
N LEU A 61 -9.49 12.22 10.46
CA LEU A 61 -9.30 11.95 9.03
C LEU A 61 -10.20 10.80 8.56
N ARG A 62 -10.33 9.73 9.35
CA ARG A 62 -11.28 8.65 9.07
C ARG A 62 -12.71 9.14 9.01
N SER A 63 -13.18 9.88 10.02
CA SER A 63 -14.55 10.41 10.05
C SER A 63 -14.84 11.36 8.89
N ALA A 64 -13.82 12.05 8.36
CA ALA A 64 -13.93 12.88 7.16
C ALA A 64 -13.85 12.09 5.84
N GLY A 65 -13.63 10.77 5.89
CA GLY A 65 -13.42 9.93 4.70
C GLY A 65 -12.09 10.16 3.99
N LEU A 66 -11.10 10.73 4.70
CA LEU A 66 -9.75 11.04 4.22
C LEU A 66 -8.71 10.03 4.73
N ASP A 67 -9.14 8.90 5.30
CA ASP A 67 -8.23 7.82 5.64
C ASP A 67 -7.56 7.30 4.36
N PRO A 68 -6.22 7.13 4.33
CA PRO A 68 -5.50 6.58 3.20
C PRO A 68 -6.16 5.33 2.62
N ARG A 69 -6.65 4.42 3.46
CA ARG A 69 -7.33 3.19 2.99
C ARG A 69 -8.63 3.50 2.26
N SER A 70 -9.42 4.47 2.73
CA SER A 70 -10.68 4.87 2.07
C SER A 70 -10.46 5.58 0.72
N ILE A 71 -9.28 6.14 0.50
CA ILE A 71 -8.89 6.75 -0.78
C ILE A 71 -7.98 5.86 -1.64
N GLY A 72 -7.80 4.59 -1.25
CA GLY A 72 -7.04 3.59 -2.02
C GLY A 72 -5.51 3.67 -1.88
N LEU A 73 -5.00 4.42 -0.90
CA LEU A 73 -3.58 4.54 -0.61
C LEU A 73 -3.12 3.50 0.42
N VAL A 74 -2.09 2.73 0.05
CA VAL A 74 -1.54 1.63 0.85
C VAL A 74 -0.08 1.82 1.19
N SER A 75 0.31 1.32 2.37
CA SER A 75 1.67 1.41 2.87
C SER A 75 2.61 0.36 2.26
N GLU A 76 3.92 0.55 2.47
CA GLU A 76 4.96 -0.41 2.12
C GLU A 76 4.69 -1.85 2.62
N ALA A 77 4.06 -2.02 3.80
CA ALA A 77 3.69 -3.35 4.30
C ALA A 77 2.69 -4.04 3.37
N ARG A 78 1.64 -3.31 3.00
CA ARG A 78 0.60 -3.83 2.13
C ARG A 78 1.12 -4.09 0.72
N VAL A 79 1.97 -3.21 0.18
CA VAL A 79 2.64 -3.46 -1.10
C VAL A 79 3.50 -4.74 -1.05
N ALA A 80 4.26 -4.97 0.02
CA ALA A 80 5.03 -6.20 0.19
C ALA A 80 4.13 -7.45 0.27
N GLN A 81 3.00 -7.36 0.98
CA GLN A 81 1.98 -8.41 1.03
C GLN A 81 1.40 -8.71 -0.36
N LEU A 82 1.05 -7.68 -1.15
CA LEU A 82 0.57 -7.83 -2.53
C LEU A 82 1.62 -8.47 -3.43
N GLN A 83 2.91 -8.20 -3.19
CA GLN A 83 4.01 -8.87 -3.88
C GLN A 83 4.23 -10.32 -3.43
N GLY A 84 3.62 -10.78 -2.34
CA GLY A 84 3.84 -12.11 -1.75
C GLY A 84 5.25 -12.26 -1.16
N MET A 85 5.82 -11.17 -0.61
CA MET A 85 7.20 -11.11 -0.14
C MET A 85 7.30 -10.39 1.22
N GLU A 86 8.32 -10.75 2.00
CA GLU A 86 8.73 -9.98 3.17
C GLU A 86 9.23 -8.58 2.79
N ARG A 87 8.99 -7.58 3.64
CA ARG A 87 9.25 -6.15 3.35
C ARG A 87 10.65 -5.86 2.78
N PRO A 88 11.76 -6.37 3.35
CA PRO A 88 13.10 -6.06 2.81
C PRO A 88 13.29 -6.64 1.41
N ALA A 89 12.82 -7.86 1.18
CA ALA A 89 12.92 -8.54 -0.11
C ALA A 89 12.03 -7.86 -1.17
N ALA A 90 10.82 -7.48 -0.78
CA ALA A 90 9.88 -6.73 -1.62
C ALA A 90 10.51 -5.42 -2.12
N ARG A 91 11.13 -4.65 -1.22
CA ARG A 91 11.79 -3.39 -1.55
C ARG A 91 12.95 -3.57 -2.54
N VAL A 92 13.80 -4.56 -2.32
CA VAL A 92 14.92 -4.87 -3.24
C VAL A 92 14.40 -5.37 -4.59
N ALA A 93 13.34 -6.17 -4.60
CA ALA A 93 12.73 -6.64 -5.83
C ALA A 93 12.16 -5.48 -6.67
N ARG A 94 11.57 -4.47 -6.02
CA ARG A 94 11.04 -3.27 -6.71
C ARG A 94 12.13 -2.33 -7.22
N SER A 95 13.25 -2.19 -6.51
CA SER A 95 14.34 -1.32 -6.97
C SER A 95 14.99 -1.78 -8.28
N LYS A 96 14.70 -3.02 -8.71
CA LYS A 96 15.17 -3.60 -9.97
C LYS A 96 14.14 -3.51 -11.10
N VAL A 97 13.00 -2.87 -10.85
CA VAL A 97 11.85 -2.81 -11.76
C VAL A 97 11.58 -1.35 -12.08
N THR A 98 11.97 -0.91 -13.28
CA THR A 98 11.92 0.48 -13.71
C THR A 98 10.50 1.06 -13.66
N ASP A 99 9.51 0.27 -14.05
CA ASP A 99 8.13 0.73 -14.21
C ASP A 99 7.21 0.42 -13.02
N PHE A 100 7.78 0.06 -11.86
CA PHE A 100 6.95 -0.15 -10.68
C PHE A 100 6.26 1.18 -10.29
N PRO A 101 4.97 1.18 -9.93
CA PRO A 101 4.25 2.39 -9.55
C PRO A 101 5.03 3.25 -8.54
N ALA A 102 5.22 4.52 -8.87
CA ALA A 102 5.84 5.48 -7.96
C ALA A 102 4.92 5.75 -6.77
N PRO A 103 5.45 5.95 -5.56
CA PRO A 103 4.63 6.34 -4.43
C PRO A 103 3.99 7.72 -4.66
N ALA A 104 2.73 7.86 -4.26
CA ALA A 104 1.96 9.10 -4.38
C ALA A 104 2.46 10.22 -3.46
N VAL A 105 3.17 9.88 -2.38
CA VAL A 105 3.70 10.83 -1.39
C VAL A 105 5.10 10.40 -0.91
N THR A 106 5.86 11.38 -0.39
CA THR A 106 7.24 11.20 0.12
C THR A 106 7.37 10.08 1.14
N VAL A 107 6.31 9.80 1.90
CA VAL A 107 6.29 8.77 2.96
C VAL A 107 5.90 7.39 2.44
N ARG A 108 5.97 7.20 1.12
CA ARG A 108 5.81 5.91 0.44
C ARG A 108 4.44 5.27 0.68
N LEU A 109 3.40 5.99 0.27
CA LEU A 109 2.08 5.39 0.03
C LEU A 109 1.91 5.17 -1.47
N TRP A 110 1.27 4.07 -1.85
CA TRP A 110 0.96 3.72 -3.23
C TRP A 110 -0.53 3.67 -3.44
N ASP A 111 -1.01 4.01 -4.64
CA ASP A 111 -2.36 3.60 -5.04
C ASP A 111 -2.38 2.07 -5.16
N GLU A 112 -3.24 1.42 -4.37
CA GLU A 112 -3.35 -0.04 -4.35
C GLU A 112 -3.68 -0.58 -5.74
N LYS A 113 -4.61 0.06 -6.46
CA LYS A 113 -5.04 -0.42 -7.78
C LYS A 113 -3.93 -0.35 -8.81
N ASP A 114 -3.07 0.67 -8.75
CA ASP A 114 -1.89 0.76 -9.61
C ASP A 114 -0.92 -0.40 -9.33
N VAL A 115 -0.71 -0.73 -8.06
CA VAL A 115 0.13 -1.85 -7.65
C VAL A 115 -0.48 -3.18 -8.09
N GLU A 116 -1.78 -3.39 -7.87
CA GLU A 116 -2.48 -4.62 -8.30
C GLU A 116 -2.42 -4.79 -9.83
N ALA A 117 -2.71 -3.73 -10.59
CA ALA A 117 -2.68 -3.74 -12.04
C ALA A 117 -1.27 -4.06 -12.56
N PHE A 118 -0.25 -3.41 -11.98
CA PHE A 118 1.14 -3.67 -12.34
C PHE A 118 1.56 -5.13 -12.04
N LEU A 119 1.20 -5.65 -10.86
CA LEU A 119 1.55 -7.02 -10.47
C LEU A 119 0.85 -8.06 -11.34
N SER A 120 -0.42 -7.85 -11.67
CA SER A 120 -1.17 -8.70 -12.60
C SER A 120 -0.55 -8.70 -14.00
N TRP A 121 -0.27 -7.51 -14.55
CA TRP A 121 0.41 -7.35 -15.83
C TRP A 121 1.77 -8.06 -15.83
N ARG A 122 2.57 -7.87 -14.76
CA ARG A 122 3.89 -8.48 -14.63
C ARG A 122 3.86 -10.01 -14.60
N VAL A 123 2.85 -10.61 -13.96
CA VAL A 123 2.68 -12.07 -13.99
C VAL A 123 2.34 -12.53 -15.40
N GLN A 124 1.40 -11.87 -16.08
CA GLN A 124 0.97 -12.24 -17.44
C GLN A 124 2.10 -12.15 -18.49
N HIS A 125 3.02 -11.21 -18.31
CA HIS A 125 4.10 -10.95 -19.28
C HIS A 125 5.46 -11.52 -18.84
N SER A 126 5.51 -12.32 -17.77
CA SER A 126 6.74 -12.98 -17.33
C SER A 126 6.98 -14.28 -18.08
N ALA A 127 8.23 -14.55 -18.44
CA ALA A 127 8.65 -15.86 -18.96
C ALA A 127 8.41 -17.01 -17.96
N TYR A 128 8.33 -16.71 -16.66
CA TYR A 128 8.15 -17.70 -15.58
C TYR A 128 7.08 -17.25 -14.57
N PRO A 129 5.78 -17.30 -14.93
CA PRO A 129 4.69 -16.78 -14.09
C PRO A 129 4.46 -17.58 -12.81
N ARG A 130 4.82 -18.88 -12.78
CA ARG A 130 4.71 -19.72 -11.57
C ARG A 130 5.72 -19.39 -10.46
N ARG A 131 6.71 -18.53 -10.73
CA ARG A 131 7.70 -18.10 -9.72
C ARG A 131 7.17 -17.02 -8.78
N PHE A 132 6.07 -16.37 -9.13
CA PHE A 132 5.44 -15.38 -8.27
C PHE A 132 4.69 -16.08 -7.14
N LYS A 133 4.85 -15.57 -5.92
CA LYS A 133 4.14 -16.05 -4.71
C LYS A 133 2.95 -15.16 -4.35
N ASN A 134 2.49 -14.32 -5.28
CA ASN A 134 1.38 -13.41 -5.06
C ASN A 134 0.07 -14.00 -5.60
N ARG A 135 -1.05 -13.40 -5.20
CA ARG A 135 -2.41 -13.82 -5.60
C ARG A 135 -2.68 -13.78 -7.11
N TYR A 136 -1.83 -13.10 -7.89
CA TYR A 136 -1.99 -12.97 -9.33
C TYR A 136 -1.32 -14.12 -10.10
N ALA A 137 -0.52 -14.95 -9.42
CA ALA A 137 0.13 -16.12 -10.01
C ALA A 137 -0.91 -17.17 -10.45
N PRO A 138 -0.69 -17.85 -11.60
CA PRO A 138 -1.56 -18.94 -12.04
C PRO A 138 -1.53 -20.08 -11.01
N GLY A 139 -2.69 -20.42 -10.45
CA GLY A 139 -2.86 -21.44 -9.41
C GLY A 139 -3.01 -20.92 -7.97
N ALA A 140 -2.96 -19.60 -7.75
CA ALA A 140 -3.18 -19.03 -6.40
C ALA A 140 -4.66 -19.10 -5.94
N ALA A 141 -5.60 -19.33 -6.86
CA ALA A 141 -7.02 -19.53 -6.57
C ALA A 141 -7.32 -21.03 -6.32
N SER A 142 -6.74 -21.61 -5.28
CA SER A 142 -7.06 -23.00 -4.84
C SER A 142 -6.61 -23.24 -3.39
N SER A 143 -7.15 -22.47 -2.44
CA SER A 143 -7.19 -22.88 -1.02
C SER A 143 -8.21 -22.01 -0.29
N THR A 144 -9.47 -22.32 -0.51
CA THR A 144 -10.54 -22.01 0.44
C THR A 144 -11.46 -23.23 0.39
N ASP A 145 -11.08 -24.23 1.17
CA ASP A 145 -11.96 -25.25 1.72
C ASP A 145 -11.93 -25.06 3.25
#